data_AF-A0A0N9IGS0-F1
#
_entry.id   AF-A0A0N9IGS0-F1
#
_cell.length_a   1.000
_cell.length_b   1.000
_cell.length_c   1.000
_cell.angle_alpha   90.00
_cell.angle_beta   90.00
_cell.angle_gamma   90.00
#
_symmetry.space_group_name_H-M   'P 1'
#
loop_
_entity.id
_entity.type
_entity.pdbx_description
1 polymer ?
#
loop_
_entity_poly.entity_id
_entity_poly.type
_entity_poly.pdbx_seq_one_letter_code
_entity_poly.pdbx_strand_id
1 'polypeptide(L)'
;MYGSYYKPEPWFHGNGPLFVGVELEVSIPYGKLEDAAELADDELGSLGYLKEDSSINGQGFEIVSHPMSYGWAIEHFPWNLLDTLNDLGGRADFNGMHVHVSRDAFDGPCHLYRWLKFFYRNRPEVVTLARRESNDWAAFDEYARRSVKSYAKGEKGSRYQAINTQNDATLELRVFAGTLKRQQAQAAIGLAVASVEYTRFLSTRDIARCGGWEWPAFAAWVSERSEFAPLWAEMEELQCAC
;
A
#
# COMPACT_ATOMS: atom_id res chain seq x y z
N MET A 1 -9.37 19.43 8.66
CA MET A 1 -8.81 18.14 9.12
C MET A 1 -9.74 17.50 10.14
N TYR A 2 -9.79 16.17 10.14
CA TYR A 2 -10.57 15.37 11.09
C TYR A 2 -9.66 14.71 12.14
N GLY A 3 -10.22 14.30 13.28
CA GLY A 3 -9.45 13.55 14.28
C GLY A 3 -9.00 12.17 13.77
N SER A 4 -7.96 11.59 14.39
CA SER A 4 -7.33 10.33 13.96
C SER A 4 -8.25 9.10 13.88
N TYR A 5 -9.40 9.10 14.57
CA TYR A 5 -10.41 8.04 14.52
C TYR A 5 -11.51 8.26 13.49
N TYR A 6 -11.49 9.38 12.76
CA TYR A 6 -12.50 9.68 11.76
C TYR A 6 -12.45 8.67 10.61
N LYS A 7 -13.59 8.04 10.34
CA LYS A 7 -13.77 7.04 9.30
C LYS A 7 -15.18 7.17 8.73
N PRO A 8 -15.36 7.88 7.60
CA PRO A 8 -16.64 8.01 6.95
C PRO A 8 -17.03 6.71 6.23
N GLU A 9 -18.27 6.65 5.75
CA GLU A 9 -18.71 5.60 4.83
C GLU A 9 -17.88 5.69 3.53
N PRO A 10 -17.25 4.59 3.07
CA PRO A 10 -16.38 4.63 1.89
C PRO A 10 -17.17 4.85 0.59
N TRP A 11 -16.65 5.72 -0.27
CA TRP A 11 -17.14 5.88 -1.66
C TRP A 11 -16.22 5.12 -2.62
N PHE A 12 -16.75 4.13 -3.32
CA PHE A 12 -15.92 3.27 -4.17
C PHE A 12 -15.77 3.85 -5.58
N HIS A 13 -14.54 4.01 -6.05
CA HIS A 13 -14.21 4.58 -7.35
C HIS A 13 -13.64 3.54 -8.33
N GLY A 14 -14.24 3.44 -9.51
CA GLY A 14 -13.85 2.48 -10.55
C GLY A 14 -14.47 1.09 -10.36
N ASN A 15 -13.81 0.05 -10.90
CA ASN A 15 -14.38 -1.29 -11.01
C ASN A 15 -13.80 -2.27 -9.97
N GLY A 16 -14.68 -2.90 -9.20
CA GLY A 16 -14.33 -3.90 -8.19
C GLY A 16 -14.11 -5.31 -8.76
N PRO A 17 -13.85 -6.30 -7.88
CA PRO A 17 -13.91 -6.23 -6.42
C PRO A 17 -12.60 -5.81 -5.74
N LEU A 18 -11.51 -5.68 -6.50
CA LEU A 18 -10.20 -5.26 -5.98
C LEU A 18 -10.13 -3.73 -5.92
N PHE A 19 -10.33 -3.21 -4.72
CA PHE A 19 -10.16 -1.80 -4.40
C PHE A 19 -8.96 -1.61 -3.46
N VAL A 20 -8.31 -0.47 -3.62
CA VAL A 20 -7.22 0.00 -2.78
C VAL A 20 -7.51 1.38 -2.19
N GLY A 21 -7.21 1.56 -0.92
CA GLY A 21 -7.20 2.86 -0.23
C GLY A 21 -5.79 3.19 0.23
N VAL A 22 -5.46 4.47 0.31
CA VAL A 22 -4.13 4.94 0.70
C VAL A 22 -4.25 5.81 1.93
N GLU A 23 -3.37 5.59 2.89
CA GLU A 23 -3.07 6.54 3.96
C GLU A 23 -1.62 6.99 3.79
N LEU A 24 -1.37 8.30 3.69
CA LEU A 24 -0.03 8.87 3.53
C LEU A 24 0.19 10.00 4.53
N GLU A 25 1.10 9.76 5.47
CA GLU A 25 1.50 10.72 6.49
C GLU A 25 2.52 11.74 5.95
N VAL A 26 2.22 13.03 6.04
CA VAL A 26 3.07 14.12 5.54
C VAL A 26 3.37 15.13 6.65
N SER A 27 4.65 15.31 6.97
CA SER A 27 5.14 16.38 7.82
C SER A 27 5.26 17.69 7.04
N ILE A 28 4.82 18.80 7.63
CA ILE A 28 4.80 20.12 6.99
C ILE A 28 5.65 21.12 7.80
N PRO A 29 6.48 21.96 7.15
CA PRO A 29 7.26 22.99 7.85
C PRO A 29 6.40 23.94 8.69
N TYR A 30 6.97 24.44 9.80
CA TYR A 30 6.32 25.42 10.67
C TYR A 30 5.79 26.63 9.88
N GLY A 31 4.57 27.07 10.20
CA GLY A 31 3.93 28.20 9.52
C GLY A 31 3.33 27.92 8.14
N LYS A 32 3.37 26.68 7.63
CA LYS A 32 2.76 26.29 6.35
C LYS A 32 1.63 25.25 6.44
N LEU A 33 1.27 24.83 7.66
CA LEU A 33 0.33 23.72 7.86
C LEU A 33 -1.05 24.03 7.30
N GLU A 34 -1.56 25.24 7.56
CA GLU A 34 -2.89 25.67 7.12
C GLU A 34 -2.96 25.72 5.59
N ASP A 35 -2.03 26.44 4.94
CA ASP A 35 -1.93 26.51 3.47
C ASP A 35 -1.80 25.11 2.82
N ALA A 36 -0.97 24.24 3.40
CA ALA A 36 -0.78 22.89 2.86
C ALA A 36 -2.02 22.01 3.05
N ALA A 37 -2.74 22.16 4.16
CA ALA A 37 -3.96 21.42 4.43
C ALA A 37 -5.12 21.90 3.57
N GLU A 38 -5.30 23.21 3.38
CA GLU A 38 -6.31 23.77 2.48
C GLU A 38 -6.08 23.32 1.04
N LEU A 39 -4.83 23.42 0.57
CA LEU A 39 -4.45 22.95 -0.76
C LEU A 39 -4.71 21.44 -0.94
N ALA A 40 -4.34 20.63 0.04
CA ALA A 40 -4.54 19.18 -0.05
C ALA A 40 -6.03 18.80 0.02
N ASP A 41 -6.84 19.48 0.83
CA ASP A 41 -8.29 19.27 0.90
C ASP A 41 -8.98 19.64 -0.42
N ASP A 42 -8.59 20.77 -1.03
CA ASP A 42 -9.11 21.23 -2.31
C ASP A 42 -8.76 20.28 -3.46
N GLU A 43 -7.51 19.84 -3.55
CA GLU A 43 -7.04 18.92 -4.61
C GLU A 43 -7.59 17.50 -4.45
N LEU A 44 -7.77 17.02 -3.21
CA LEU A 44 -8.43 15.73 -2.95
C LEU A 44 -9.93 15.81 -3.24
N GLY A 45 -10.58 16.93 -2.92
CA GLY A 45 -12.02 17.11 -3.04
C GLY A 45 -12.79 15.95 -2.40
N SER A 46 -13.71 15.34 -3.15
CA SER A 46 -14.50 14.20 -2.65
C SER A 46 -13.79 12.85 -2.68
N LEU A 47 -12.55 12.78 -3.18
CA LEU A 47 -11.81 11.51 -3.27
C LEU A 47 -11.22 11.10 -1.91
N GLY A 48 -10.98 12.05 -1.02
CA GLY A 48 -10.29 11.78 0.23
C GLY A 48 -10.57 12.83 1.28
N TYR A 49 -9.84 12.73 2.37
CA TYR A 49 -9.93 13.63 3.50
C TYR A 49 -8.62 13.63 4.28
N LEU A 50 -8.39 14.71 5.04
CA LEU A 50 -7.20 14.86 5.88
C LEU A 50 -7.50 14.51 7.33
N LYS A 51 -6.65 13.70 7.94
CA LYS A 51 -6.69 13.40 9.38
C LYS A 51 -5.50 14.04 10.09
N GLU A 52 -5.74 14.43 11.35
CA GLU A 52 -4.68 14.62 12.32
C GLU A 52 -4.06 13.26 12.65
N ASP A 53 -2.74 13.16 12.60
CA ASP A 53 -2.03 11.98 13.08
C ASP A 53 -0.93 12.35 14.08
N SER A 54 -1.06 11.78 15.29
CA SER A 54 -0.10 11.90 16.37
C SER A 54 1.21 11.14 16.12
N SER A 55 1.26 10.24 15.13
CA SER A 55 2.49 9.54 14.72
C SER A 55 3.48 10.48 14.02
N ILE A 56 2.99 11.57 13.42
CA ILE A 56 3.79 12.51 12.64
C ILE A 56 4.68 13.30 13.60
N ASN A 57 6.00 13.20 13.39
CA ASN A 57 6.95 13.99 14.16
C ASN A 57 6.86 15.48 13.76
N GLY A 58 6.41 16.32 14.69
CA GLY A 58 6.22 17.75 14.47
C GLY A 58 4.76 18.09 14.13
N GLN A 59 4.55 18.73 12.98
CA GLN A 59 3.22 19.08 12.50
C GLN A 59 3.03 18.55 11.08
N GLY A 60 1.79 18.25 10.71
CA GLY A 60 1.46 17.65 9.44
C GLY A 60 0.05 17.07 9.46
N PHE A 61 -0.23 16.23 8.46
CA PHE A 61 -1.51 15.54 8.33
C PHE A 61 -1.33 14.21 7.59
N GLU A 62 -2.31 13.33 7.76
CA GLU A 62 -2.44 12.11 7.00
C GLU A 62 -3.47 12.32 5.88
N ILE A 63 -3.06 12.11 4.64
CA ILE A 63 -3.94 12.05 3.47
C ILE A 63 -4.57 10.68 3.41
N VAL A 64 -5.90 10.60 3.48
CA VAL A 64 -6.64 9.34 3.36
C VAL A 64 -7.55 9.38 2.14
N SER A 65 -7.42 8.38 1.27
CA SER A 65 -8.30 8.24 0.12
C SER A 65 -9.44 7.26 0.37
N HIS A 66 -10.56 7.51 -0.30
CA HIS A 66 -11.60 6.52 -0.49
C HIS A 66 -11.11 5.38 -1.40
N PRO A 67 -11.75 4.18 -1.35
CA PRO A 67 -11.29 3.02 -2.11
C PRO A 67 -11.39 3.22 -3.63
N MET A 68 -10.33 2.87 -4.36
CA MET A 68 -10.22 3.01 -5.81
C MET A 68 -9.80 1.68 -6.46
N SER A 69 -10.31 1.36 -7.64
CA SER A 69 -9.67 0.36 -8.51
C SER A 69 -8.34 0.88 -9.03
N TYR A 70 -7.38 0.01 -9.35
CA TYR A 70 -6.02 0.42 -9.71
C TYR A 70 -5.96 1.40 -10.89
N GLY A 71 -6.60 1.06 -12.01
CA GLY A 71 -6.63 1.94 -13.19
C GLY A 71 -7.24 3.29 -12.89
N TRP A 72 -8.30 3.32 -12.09
CA TRP A 72 -8.92 4.57 -11.64
C TRP A 72 -7.95 5.41 -10.79
N ALA A 73 -7.24 4.78 -9.83
CA ALA A 73 -6.26 5.47 -9.00
C ALA A 73 -5.12 6.08 -9.83
N ILE A 74 -4.57 5.33 -10.79
CA ILE A 74 -3.49 5.83 -11.67
C ILE A 74 -3.96 7.03 -12.49
N GLU A 75 -5.20 7.03 -12.97
CA GLU A 75 -5.73 8.08 -13.84
C GLU A 75 -6.25 9.31 -13.08
N HIS A 76 -6.86 9.13 -11.91
CA HIS A 76 -7.67 10.17 -11.26
C HIS A 76 -7.19 10.63 -9.89
N PHE A 77 -6.28 9.88 -9.22
CA PHE A 77 -5.70 10.40 -7.98
C PHE A 77 -4.91 11.68 -8.29
N PRO A 78 -4.98 12.74 -7.45
CA PRO A 78 -4.34 14.02 -7.73
C PRO A 78 -2.82 13.91 -7.55
N TRP A 79 -2.13 13.22 -8.45
CA TRP A 79 -0.70 12.92 -8.32
C TRP A 79 0.20 14.15 -8.25
N ASN A 80 -0.23 15.27 -8.82
CA ASN A 80 0.47 16.56 -8.72
C ASN A 80 0.50 17.09 -7.28
N LEU A 81 -0.47 16.72 -6.44
CA LEU A 81 -0.50 17.11 -5.01
C LEU A 81 0.80 16.72 -4.31
N LEU A 82 1.36 15.55 -4.62
CA LEU A 82 2.61 15.10 -4.00
C LEU A 82 3.78 16.03 -4.35
N ASP A 83 3.88 16.45 -5.60
CA ASP A 83 4.92 17.38 -6.07
C ASP A 83 4.73 18.76 -5.41
N THR A 84 3.49 19.25 -5.32
CA THR A 84 3.17 20.52 -4.67
C THR A 84 3.48 20.52 -3.17
N LEU A 85 3.15 19.44 -2.45
CA LEU A 85 3.52 19.29 -1.05
C LEU A 85 5.04 19.25 -0.85
N ASN A 86 5.76 18.61 -1.78
CA ASN A 86 7.22 18.59 -1.76
C ASN A 86 7.80 20.00 -1.99
N ASP A 87 7.25 20.77 -2.93
CA ASP A 87 7.66 22.16 -3.19
C ASP A 87 7.37 23.10 -2.02
N LEU A 88 6.32 22.83 -1.23
CA LEU A 88 6.06 23.51 0.04
C LEU A 88 7.08 23.15 1.14
N GLY A 89 7.95 22.17 0.90
CA GLY A 89 8.94 21.66 1.85
C GLY A 89 8.41 20.53 2.73
N GLY A 90 7.28 19.93 2.35
CA GLY A 90 6.72 18.76 2.99
C GLY A 90 7.65 17.55 2.91
N ARG A 91 7.52 16.64 3.88
CA ARG A 91 8.33 15.44 4.00
C ARG A 91 7.47 14.24 4.41
N ALA A 92 7.77 13.08 3.86
CA ALA A 92 7.09 11.83 4.19
C ALA A 92 8.06 10.69 4.52
N ASP A 93 9.37 10.90 4.38
CA ASP A 93 10.43 9.90 4.51
C ASP A 93 10.60 9.33 5.93
N PHE A 94 10.19 10.08 6.95
CA PHE A 94 10.17 9.61 8.35
C PHE A 94 8.85 8.93 8.75
N ASN A 95 7.88 8.91 7.85
CA ASN A 95 6.51 8.52 8.11
C ASN A 95 6.12 7.26 7.30
N GLY A 96 4.89 6.78 7.46
CA GLY A 96 4.34 5.64 6.75
C GLY A 96 3.49 6.00 5.53
N MET A 97 3.50 5.12 4.52
CA MET A 97 2.40 5.00 3.57
C MET A 97 1.75 3.63 3.77
N HIS A 98 0.45 3.61 4.03
CA HIS A 98 -0.33 2.38 4.13
C HIS A 98 -1.17 2.18 2.87
N VAL A 99 -1.26 0.94 2.41
CA VAL A 99 -2.15 0.56 1.30
C VAL A 99 -3.13 -0.47 1.81
N HIS A 100 -4.41 -0.10 1.86
CA HIS A 100 -5.51 -0.98 2.18
C HIS A 100 -5.92 -1.72 0.92
N VAL A 101 -6.12 -3.04 1.00
CA VAL A 101 -6.63 -3.90 -0.08
C VAL A 101 -7.95 -4.49 0.38
N SER A 102 -9.00 -4.40 -0.44
CA SER A 102 -10.31 -5.00 -0.11
C SER A 102 -10.20 -6.52 0.09
N ARG A 103 -10.86 -7.05 1.12
CA ARG A 103 -10.93 -8.52 1.31
C ARG A 103 -11.72 -9.23 0.22
N ASP A 104 -12.69 -8.53 -0.37
CA ASP A 104 -13.48 -9.04 -1.50
C ASP A 104 -12.64 -9.22 -2.78
N ALA A 105 -11.40 -8.70 -2.81
CA ALA A 105 -10.48 -8.97 -3.90
C ALA A 105 -10.07 -10.46 -3.99
N PHE A 106 -10.19 -11.24 -2.91
CA PHE A 106 -9.70 -12.61 -2.85
C PHE A 106 -10.85 -13.63 -3.06
N ASP A 107 -10.63 -14.65 -3.90
CA ASP A 107 -11.65 -15.68 -4.20
C ASP A 107 -11.93 -16.64 -3.03
N GLY A 108 -11.27 -16.43 -1.89
CA GLY A 108 -11.43 -17.20 -0.66
C GLY A 108 -10.11 -17.41 0.09
N PRO A 109 -10.16 -18.16 1.21
CA PRO A 109 -9.02 -18.37 2.11
C PRO A 109 -7.77 -18.92 1.42
N CYS A 110 -7.93 -19.77 0.39
CA CYS A 110 -6.79 -20.33 -0.34
C CYS A 110 -6.06 -19.27 -1.17
N HIS A 111 -6.77 -18.34 -1.80
CA HIS A 111 -6.14 -17.22 -2.52
C HIS A 111 -5.44 -16.29 -1.52
N LEU A 112 -6.14 -15.86 -0.48
CA LEU A 112 -5.56 -15.02 0.57
C LEU A 112 -4.31 -15.63 1.21
N TYR A 113 -4.33 -16.94 1.50
CA TYR A 113 -3.17 -17.66 2.02
C TYR A 113 -1.94 -17.54 1.10
N ARG A 114 -2.14 -17.71 -0.21
CA ARG A 114 -1.04 -17.65 -1.19
C ARG A 114 -0.48 -16.24 -1.30
N TRP A 115 -1.32 -15.21 -1.25
CA TRP A 115 -0.90 -13.80 -1.24
C TRP A 115 -0.11 -13.42 0.01
N LEU A 116 -0.64 -13.73 1.20
CA LEU A 116 0.07 -13.52 2.46
C LEU A 116 1.42 -14.27 2.45
N LYS A 117 1.42 -15.52 1.99
CA LYS A 117 2.64 -16.33 1.91
C LYS A 117 3.67 -15.73 0.96
N PHE A 118 3.23 -15.23 -0.20
CA PHE A 118 4.06 -14.55 -1.18
C PHE A 118 4.75 -13.31 -0.56
N PHE A 119 3.99 -12.42 0.09
CA PHE A 119 4.56 -11.23 0.74
C PHE A 119 5.59 -11.57 1.82
N TYR A 120 5.25 -12.47 2.75
CA TYR A 120 6.19 -12.84 3.84
C TYR A 120 7.40 -13.62 3.34
N ARG A 121 7.29 -14.34 2.21
CA ARG A 121 8.41 -15.10 1.63
C ARG A 121 9.44 -14.17 1.00
N ASN A 122 8.97 -13.18 0.22
CA ASN A 122 9.78 -12.21 -0.51
C ASN A 122 10.02 -10.94 0.31
N ARG A 123 10.30 -11.10 1.62
CA ARG A 123 10.60 -9.98 2.53
C ARG A 123 11.72 -9.09 1.98
N PRO A 124 12.88 -9.61 1.53
CA PRO A 124 13.98 -8.76 1.06
C PRO A 124 13.55 -7.82 -0.08
N GLU A 125 12.83 -8.34 -1.07
CA GLU A 125 12.41 -7.58 -2.25
C GLU A 125 11.28 -6.60 -1.93
N VAL A 126 10.33 -7.01 -1.08
CA VAL A 126 9.28 -6.11 -0.56
C VAL A 126 9.91 -4.98 0.25
N VAL A 127 10.88 -5.26 1.13
CA VAL A 127 11.59 -4.24 1.92
C VAL A 127 12.36 -3.28 1.02
N THR A 128 13.06 -3.80 0.00
CA THR A 128 13.74 -2.98 -1.01
C THR A 128 12.77 -2.00 -1.67
N LEU A 129 11.62 -2.49 -2.17
CA LEU A 129 10.61 -1.65 -2.81
C LEU A 129 9.96 -0.66 -1.84
N ALA A 130 9.72 -1.11 -0.61
CA ALA A 130 9.13 -0.32 0.46
C ALA A 130 10.07 0.74 1.04
N ARG A 131 11.39 0.64 0.79
CA ARG A 131 12.44 1.58 1.26
C ARG A 131 12.54 1.76 2.77
N ARG A 132 11.86 0.91 3.54
CA ARG A 132 12.03 0.83 4.98
C ARG A 132 11.74 -0.58 5.49
N GLU A 133 12.26 -0.83 6.68
CA GLU A 133 11.88 -1.97 7.49
C GLU A 133 11.69 -1.49 8.93
N SER A 134 10.58 -1.88 9.55
CA SER A 134 10.25 -1.47 10.92
C SER A 134 9.78 -2.68 11.72
N ASN A 135 10.44 -2.94 12.85
CA ASN A 135 10.01 -3.98 13.79
C ASN A 135 8.87 -3.51 14.71
N ASP A 136 8.67 -2.20 14.84
CA ASP A 136 7.71 -1.62 15.77
C ASP A 136 6.36 -1.33 15.11
N TRP A 137 6.36 -1.01 13.81
CA TRP A 137 5.17 -0.49 13.11
C TRP A 137 4.76 -1.25 11.85
N ALA A 138 5.62 -2.15 11.35
CA ALA A 138 5.40 -2.93 10.11
C ALA A 138 6.20 -4.24 10.07
N ALA A 139 6.24 -4.98 11.18
CA ALA A 139 7.16 -6.09 11.37
C ALA A 139 6.91 -7.26 10.41
N PHE A 140 7.97 -7.71 9.72
CA PHE A 140 8.03 -9.04 9.12
C PHE A 140 8.30 -10.10 10.19
N ASP A 141 7.37 -10.21 11.14
CA ASP A 141 7.45 -11.11 12.28
C ASP A 141 7.34 -12.59 11.87
N GLU A 142 8.17 -13.43 12.49
CA GLU A 142 8.17 -14.87 12.24
C GLU A 142 6.88 -15.54 12.70
N TYR A 143 6.29 -15.07 13.80
CA TYR A 143 5.02 -15.61 14.28
C TYR A 143 3.90 -15.34 13.27
N ALA A 144 3.85 -14.13 12.71
CA ALA A 144 2.95 -13.76 11.62
C ALA A 144 3.15 -14.66 10.39
N ARG A 145 4.42 -14.85 9.97
CA ARG A 145 4.78 -15.73 8.85
C ARG A 145 4.34 -17.19 9.05
N ARG A 146 4.37 -17.71 10.29
CA ARG A 146 3.84 -19.04 10.64
C ARG A 146 2.31 -19.06 10.71
N SER A 147 1.70 -17.94 11.08
CA SER A 147 0.25 -17.80 11.30
C SER A 147 -0.55 -17.43 10.06
N VAL A 148 0.10 -17.22 8.89
CA VAL A 148 -0.56 -16.90 7.61
C VAL A 148 -1.78 -17.78 7.29
N LYS A 149 -1.73 -19.09 7.62
CA LYS A 149 -2.88 -20.00 7.43
C LYS A 149 -4.08 -19.64 8.30
N SER A 150 -3.83 -19.25 9.55
CA SER A 150 -4.84 -18.80 10.51
C SER A 150 -5.44 -17.46 10.07
N TYR A 151 -4.59 -16.52 9.67
CA TYR A 151 -5.05 -15.21 9.18
C TYR A 151 -5.91 -15.31 7.93
N ALA A 152 -5.55 -16.20 7.00
CA ALA A 152 -6.36 -16.48 5.82
C ALA A 152 -7.75 -17.06 6.15
N LYS A 153 -7.92 -17.66 7.35
CA LYS A 153 -9.20 -18.17 7.86
C LYS A 153 -9.96 -17.17 8.73
N GLY A 154 -9.46 -15.94 8.86
CA GLY A 154 -10.14 -14.87 9.60
C GLY A 154 -9.62 -14.64 11.02
N GLU A 155 -8.58 -15.34 11.47
CA GLU A 155 -7.92 -14.96 12.73
C GLU A 155 -7.22 -13.60 12.58
N LYS A 156 -7.24 -12.80 13.64
CA LYS A 156 -6.68 -11.45 13.64
C LYS A 156 -5.26 -11.45 14.22
N GLY A 157 -4.32 -10.87 13.47
CA GLY A 157 -2.94 -10.67 13.87
C GLY A 157 -2.75 -9.39 14.71
N SER A 158 -1.50 -9.00 14.90
CA SER A 158 -1.16 -7.69 15.46
C SER A 158 -1.25 -6.62 14.38
N ARG A 159 -1.78 -5.44 14.72
CA ARG A 159 -1.80 -4.29 13.81
C ARG A 159 -0.40 -3.79 13.41
N TYR A 160 0.63 -4.14 14.16
CA TYR A 160 2.02 -3.72 13.91
C TYR A 160 2.81 -4.66 13.00
N GLN A 161 2.14 -5.63 12.38
CA GLN A 161 2.74 -6.53 11.40
C GLN A 161 2.81 -5.86 10.02
N ALA A 162 3.69 -6.37 9.16
CA ALA A 162 3.81 -5.95 7.76
C ALA A 162 2.46 -5.90 7.02
N ILE A 163 1.56 -6.84 7.36
CA ILE A 163 0.18 -6.88 6.90
C ILE A 163 -0.73 -6.88 8.12
N ASN A 164 -1.44 -5.78 8.36
CA ASN A 164 -2.46 -5.73 9.40
C ASN A 164 -3.74 -6.44 8.91
N THR A 165 -4.09 -7.52 9.61
CA THR A 165 -5.23 -8.38 9.32
C THR A 165 -6.43 -8.16 10.25
N GLN A 166 -6.39 -7.14 11.11
CA GLN A 166 -7.46 -6.86 12.08
C GLN A 166 -8.70 -6.22 11.45
N ASN A 167 -8.52 -5.47 10.36
CA ASN A 167 -9.57 -4.74 9.67
C ASN A 167 -10.56 -5.73 9.02
N ASP A 168 -11.86 -5.54 9.26
CA ASP A 168 -12.88 -6.49 8.80
C ASP A 168 -13.14 -6.42 7.30
N ALA A 169 -12.97 -5.26 6.67
CA ALA A 169 -13.22 -5.06 5.23
C ALA A 169 -11.95 -5.07 4.37
N THR A 170 -10.78 -4.83 4.97
CA THR A 170 -9.52 -4.68 4.23
C THR A 170 -8.38 -5.44 4.89
N LEU A 171 -7.31 -5.65 4.13
CA LEU A 171 -5.97 -6.01 4.61
C LEU A 171 -5.08 -4.81 4.36
N GLU A 172 -4.31 -4.40 5.35
CA GLU A 172 -3.53 -3.17 5.27
C GLU A 172 -2.04 -3.49 5.19
N LEU A 173 -1.43 -3.15 4.06
CA LEU A 173 0.01 -3.20 3.86
C LEU A 173 0.64 -1.99 4.53
N ARG A 174 1.43 -2.25 5.58
CA ARG A 174 2.02 -1.21 6.43
C ARG A 174 3.49 -0.97 6.15
N VAL A 175 4.05 -1.59 5.11
CA VAL A 175 5.50 -1.70 4.92
C VAL A 175 6.14 -0.48 4.28
N PHE A 176 5.39 0.29 3.48
CA PHE A 176 5.95 1.33 2.62
C PHE A 176 6.38 2.56 3.42
N ALA A 177 7.59 3.06 3.16
CA ALA A 177 7.99 4.39 3.59
C ALA A 177 7.06 5.43 2.98
N GLY A 178 6.75 6.49 3.73
CA GLY A 178 6.06 7.63 3.17
C GLY A 178 6.89 8.26 2.05
N THR A 179 6.21 8.77 1.04
CA THR A 179 6.86 9.37 -0.13
C THR A 179 6.00 10.45 -0.75
N LEU A 180 6.65 11.51 -1.23
CA LEU A 180 6.04 12.54 -2.09
C LEU A 180 6.49 12.36 -3.55
N LYS A 181 7.17 11.26 -3.88
CA LYS A 181 7.53 10.93 -5.26
C LYS A 181 6.41 10.11 -5.89
N ARG A 182 5.78 10.66 -6.92
CA ARG A 182 4.69 10.03 -7.67
C ARG A 182 4.97 8.58 -8.04
N GLN A 183 6.13 8.30 -8.64
CA GLN A 183 6.49 6.97 -9.10
C GLN A 183 6.51 5.95 -7.95
N GLN A 184 7.08 6.32 -6.80
CA GLN A 184 7.15 5.45 -5.62
C GLN A 184 5.77 5.17 -5.02
N ALA A 185 4.92 6.19 -4.92
CA ALA A 185 3.54 6.03 -4.43
C ALA A 185 2.71 5.14 -5.37
N GLN A 186 2.82 5.36 -6.69
CA GLN A 186 2.15 4.54 -7.70
C GLN A 186 2.64 3.08 -7.68
N ALA A 187 3.93 2.85 -7.47
CA ALA A 187 4.49 1.51 -7.36
C ALA A 187 4.10 0.79 -6.06
N ALA A 188 3.97 1.51 -4.94
CA ALA A 188 3.46 0.91 -3.70
C ALA A 188 2.04 0.34 -3.89
N ILE A 189 1.17 1.13 -4.52
CA ILE A 189 -0.18 0.69 -4.90
C ILE A 189 -0.11 -0.42 -5.95
N GLY A 190 0.76 -0.27 -6.94
CA GLY A 190 1.00 -1.27 -7.98
C GLY A 190 1.40 -2.62 -7.40
N LEU A 191 2.33 -2.67 -6.44
CA LEU A 191 2.73 -3.91 -5.77
C LEU A 191 1.55 -4.55 -5.03
N ALA A 192 0.74 -3.75 -4.35
CA ALA A 192 -0.44 -4.23 -3.64
C ALA A 192 -1.42 -4.93 -4.60
N VAL A 193 -1.73 -4.31 -5.73
CA VAL A 193 -2.68 -4.82 -6.74
C VAL A 193 -2.09 -5.99 -7.52
N ALA A 194 -0.88 -5.82 -8.06
CA ALA A 194 -0.20 -6.81 -8.88
C ALA A 194 0.01 -8.12 -8.12
N SER A 195 0.38 -8.06 -6.84
CA SER A 195 0.58 -9.27 -6.04
C SER A 195 -0.72 -10.04 -5.81
N VAL A 196 -1.86 -9.36 -5.63
CA VAL A 196 -3.17 -10.01 -5.54
C VAL A 196 -3.47 -10.73 -6.86
N GLU A 197 -3.42 -10.02 -7.98
CA GLU A 197 -3.74 -10.60 -9.30
C GLU A 197 -2.78 -11.71 -9.72
N TYR A 198 -1.47 -11.53 -9.50
CA TYR A 198 -0.46 -12.56 -9.73
C TYR A 198 -0.79 -13.82 -8.93
N THR A 199 -1.09 -13.64 -7.63
CA THR A 199 -1.41 -14.80 -6.83
C THR A 199 -2.72 -15.43 -7.29
N ARG A 200 -3.79 -14.71 -7.64
CA ARG A 200 -5.12 -15.28 -8.00
C ARG A 200 -5.09 -16.63 -8.73
N PHE A 201 -4.23 -16.79 -9.73
CA PHE A 201 -4.18 -17.98 -10.58
C PHE A 201 -3.03 -18.97 -10.32
N LEU A 202 -2.20 -18.77 -9.29
CA LEU A 202 -1.11 -19.72 -8.98
C LEU A 202 -1.66 -21.09 -8.58
N SER A 203 -1.36 -22.10 -9.39
CA SER A 203 -1.65 -23.50 -9.10
C SER A 203 -0.58 -24.11 -8.18
N THR A 204 -0.90 -25.27 -7.60
CA THR A 204 0.10 -26.07 -6.85
C THR A 204 1.30 -26.43 -7.71
N ARG A 205 1.11 -26.64 -9.02
CA ARG A 205 2.21 -26.91 -9.95
C ARG A 205 3.12 -25.71 -10.11
N ASP A 206 2.55 -24.51 -10.28
CA ASP A 206 3.33 -23.29 -10.46
C ASP A 206 4.21 -23.04 -9.23
N ILE A 207 3.61 -23.21 -8.04
CA ILE A 207 4.31 -23.07 -6.77
C ILE A 207 5.40 -24.14 -6.60
N ALA A 208 5.08 -25.42 -6.82
CA ALA A 208 5.98 -26.53 -6.49
C ALA A 208 7.07 -26.80 -7.55
N ARG A 209 6.86 -26.41 -8.80
CA ARG A 209 7.74 -26.77 -9.93
C ARG A 209 8.27 -25.58 -10.72
N CYS A 210 7.62 -24.42 -10.64
CA CYS A 210 7.96 -23.25 -11.45
C CYS A 210 8.37 -22.05 -10.60
N GLY A 211 8.56 -22.23 -9.28
CA GLY A 211 8.95 -21.14 -8.39
C GLY A 211 7.91 -20.03 -8.29
N GLY A 212 6.62 -20.33 -8.46
CA GLY A 212 5.55 -19.32 -8.51
C GLY A 212 5.38 -18.47 -7.23
N TRP A 213 6.08 -18.81 -6.14
CA TRP A 213 6.15 -17.95 -4.94
C TRP A 213 7.42 -17.14 -4.83
N GLU A 214 8.40 -17.35 -5.70
CA GLU A 214 9.63 -16.57 -5.70
C GLU A 214 9.44 -15.27 -6.46
N TRP A 215 10.16 -14.25 -6.03
CA TRP A 215 10.11 -12.93 -6.62
C TRP A 215 10.37 -12.91 -8.14
N PRO A 216 11.32 -13.69 -8.72
CA PRO A 216 11.57 -13.60 -10.16
C PRO A 216 10.38 -14.02 -11.04
N ALA A 217 9.58 -14.99 -10.60
CA ALA A 217 8.37 -15.37 -11.31
C ALA A 217 7.32 -14.25 -11.28
N PHE A 218 7.25 -13.50 -10.19
CA PHE A 218 6.40 -12.31 -10.07
C PHE A 218 6.92 -11.15 -10.93
N ALA A 219 8.22 -10.86 -10.89
CA ALA A 219 8.84 -9.80 -11.68
C ALA A 219 8.65 -10.04 -13.19
N ALA A 220 8.88 -11.27 -13.66
CA ALA A 220 8.60 -11.66 -15.05
C ALA A 220 7.11 -11.49 -15.41
N TRP A 221 6.19 -11.80 -14.49
CA TRP A 221 4.77 -11.58 -14.72
C TRP A 221 4.40 -10.09 -14.79
N VAL A 222 5.04 -9.24 -13.98
CA VAL A 222 4.83 -7.78 -13.99
C VAL A 222 5.36 -7.16 -15.30
N SER A 223 6.52 -7.61 -15.79
CA SER A 223 7.14 -7.04 -17.01
C SER A 223 6.30 -7.22 -18.28
N GLU A 224 5.42 -8.23 -18.30
CA GLU A 224 4.48 -8.49 -19.40
C GLU A 224 3.21 -7.62 -19.33
N ARG A 225 3.06 -6.75 -18.32
CA ARG A 225 1.83 -5.99 -18.03
C ARG A 225 2.08 -4.49 -17.95
N SER A 226 1.81 -3.81 -19.06
CA SER A 226 2.03 -2.37 -19.20
C SER A 226 1.23 -1.52 -18.21
N GLU A 227 0.10 -2.02 -17.70
CA GLU A 227 -0.67 -1.35 -16.66
C GLU A 227 0.13 -1.14 -15.36
N PHE A 228 1.12 -2.01 -15.08
CA PHE A 228 2.00 -1.90 -13.92
C PHE A 228 3.33 -1.18 -14.23
N ALA A 229 3.38 -0.34 -15.27
CA ALA A 229 4.60 0.38 -15.65
C ALA A 229 5.28 1.15 -14.50
N PRO A 230 4.57 1.86 -13.59
CA PRO A 230 5.22 2.50 -12.44
C PRO A 230 5.89 1.51 -11.49
N LEU A 231 5.26 0.35 -11.24
CA LEU A 231 5.84 -0.71 -10.43
C LEU A 231 7.09 -1.29 -11.11
N TRP A 232 7.02 -1.58 -12.40
CA TRP A 232 8.15 -2.12 -13.15
C TRP A 232 9.34 -1.17 -13.15
N ALA A 233 9.12 0.12 -13.41
CA ALA A 233 10.17 1.14 -13.38
C ALA A 233 10.89 1.20 -12.02
N GLU A 234 10.14 1.09 -10.92
CA GLU A 234 10.70 1.05 -9.56
C GLU A 234 11.48 -0.24 -9.28
N MET A 235 11.00 -1.38 -9.79
CA MET A 235 11.73 -2.65 -9.67
C MET A 235 13.07 -2.61 -10.43
N GLU A 236 13.10 -1.96 -11.60
CA GLU A 236 14.34 -1.74 -12.37
C GLU A 236 15.30 -0.79 -11.65
N GLU A 237 14.81 0.36 -11.17
CA GLU A 237 15.60 1.36 -10.44
C GLU A 237 16.26 0.76 -9.19
N LEU A 238 15.53 -0.08 -8.47
CA LEU A 238 15.98 -0.73 -7.25
C LEU A 238 16.71 -2.06 -7.47
N GLN A 239 16.88 -2.48 -8.72
CA GLN A 239 17.53 -3.74 -9.09
C GLN A 239 16.87 -4.97 -8.47
N CYS A 240 15.55 -4.95 -8.29
CA CYS A 240 14.74 -6.09 -7.89
C CYS A 240 13.82 -6.60 -9.02
N ALA A 241 14.06 -6.22 -10.27
CA ALA A 241 13.37 -6.74 -11.46
C ALA A 241 13.88 -8.12 -11.95
N CYS A 242 14.51 -8.91 -11.07
CA CYS A 242 15.27 -10.12 -11.42
C CYS A 242 14.42 -11.32 -11.87
#